data_AF-A0A6A6SG82-F1
#
_entry.id   AF-A0A6A6SG82-F1
#
_cell.length_a   1.000
_cell.length_b   1.000
_cell.length_c   1.000
_cell.angle_alpha   90.00
_cell.angle_beta   90.00
_cell.angle_gamma   90.00
#
_symmetry.space_group_name_H-M   'P 1'
#
loop_
_entity.id
_entity.type
_entity.pdbx_description
1 polymer ?
#
loop_
_entity_poly.entity_id
_entity_poly.type
_entity_poly.pdbx_seq_one_letter_code
_entity_poly.pdbx_strand_id
1 'polypeptide(L)'
;MSNPSSPSPFTFGSGGTPIAKSTTFDFNFGVASPVKPAKDIASVETWARNEFKKTYCNVRGKQTIPVDVESFKRELEKKRPDDVAQIGIVIQRLDGEISEDICKQFAIDEDYFIDDYAEALNKLYQMRPDLARKKLVGDVLDQFEQKQREQKTMVQQKAAGSLHQQPSPSSASSQDQPISARTKSRTKTLNSNTQSAIIGQSSNIPTAPKQEVGPAALSREQVEKFVRQEYLEQFHDASGKLKKVPEPAQFARSLQAKRPGYDNDIARVVTR
;
A
#
# COMPACT_ATOMS: atom_id res chain seq x y z
N MET A 1 -21.53 52.29 -22.91
CA MET A 1 -22.93 51.85 -23.07
C MET A 1 -23.09 50.60 -22.23
N SER A 2 -23.69 50.74 -21.05
CA SER A 2 -23.72 49.72 -20.01
C SER A 2 -25.17 49.28 -19.81
N ASN A 3 -25.47 48.01 -20.07
CA ASN A 3 -26.77 47.39 -19.76
C ASN A 3 -26.71 46.78 -18.35
N PRO A 4 -27.56 47.19 -17.41
CA PRO A 4 -27.78 46.44 -16.18
C PRO A 4 -28.92 45.44 -16.36
N SER A 5 -28.63 44.15 -16.18
CA SER A 5 -29.60 43.06 -16.22
C SER A 5 -30.19 42.82 -14.83
N SER A 6 -31.52 42.86 -14.74
CA SER A 6 -32.36 42.78 -13.53
C SER A 6 -32.22 41.51 -12.69
N PRO A 7 -32.48 41.58 -11.37
CA PRO A 7 -32.64 40.41 -10.51
C PRO A 7 -34.07 39.84 -10.55
N SER A 8 -34.16 38.51 -10.47
CA SER A 8 -35.41 37.73 -10.43
C SER A 8 -36.07 37.75 -9.04
N PRO A 9 -37.41 37.68 -8.94
CA PRO A 9 -38.11 37.72 -7.66
C PRO A 9 -38.16 36.35 -6.96
N PHE A 10 -37.97 36.37 -5.63
CA PHE A 10 -38.27 35.27 -4.71
C PHE A 10 -39.78 35.10 -4.58
N THR A 11 -40.26 33.86 -4.70
CA THR A 11 -41.66 33.49 -4.46
C THR A 11 -41.76 32.71 -3.15
N PHE A 12 -42.42 33.28 -2.14
CA PHE A 12 -42.78 32.58 -0.90
C PHE A 12 -44.18 31.96 -1.07
N GLY A 13 -44.25 30.64 -1.13
CA GLY A 13 -45.50 29.89 -1.17
C GLY A 13 -46.11 29.72 0.23
N SER A 14 -47.28 30.34 0.43
CA SER A 14 -48.14 30.20 1.60
C SER A 14 -48.98 28.92 1.58
N GLY A 15 -49.19 28.35 2.77
CA GLY A 15 -50.51 27.91 3.23
C GLY A 15 -51.00 26.52 2.82
N GLY A 16 -50.72 25.51 3.65
CA GLY A 16 -51.40 24.22 3.63
C GLY A 16 -51.89 23.84 5.04
N THR A 17 -53.21 23.74 5.21
CA THR A 17 -53.95 23.40 6.44
C THR A 17 -53.57 22.06 7.08
N PRO A 18 -53.64 21.92 8.42
CA PRO A 18 -53.41 20.65 9.09
C PRO A 18 -54.66 19.76 9.06
N ILE A 19 -54.61 18.66 8.31
CA ILE A 19 -55.58 17.56 8.43
C ILE A 19 -54.94 16.50 9.33
N ALA A 20 -55.42 16.43 10.57
CA ALA A 20 -55.09 15.36 11.51
C ALA A 20 -55.63 14.04 10.97
N LYS A 21 -54.76 13.25 10.31
CA LYS A 21 -55.04 11.85 9.97
C LYS A 21 -54.47 10.98 11.08
N SER A 22 -55.39 10.36 11.84
CA SER A 22 -55.11 9.26 12.76
C SER A 22 -54.22 8.24 12.05
N THR A 23 -52.96 8.19 12.47
CA THR A 23 -51.99 7.24 11.94
C THR A 23 -52.12 5.99 12.79
N THR A 24 -52.92 5.03 12.32
CA THR A 24 -52.88 3.65 12.82
C THR A 24 -51.45 3.15 12.62
N PHE A 25 -50.68 3.06 13.70
CA PHE A 25 -49.36 2.44 13.72
C PHE A 25 -49.56 0.93 13.54
N ASP A 26 -49.57 0.47 12.31
CA ASP A 26 -49.42 -0.94 11.99
C ASP A 26 -47.97 -1.33 12.33
N PHE A 27 -47.78 -1.92 13.52
CA PHE A 27 -46.55 -2.60 13.90
C PHE A 27 -46.46 -3.91 13.11
N ASN A 28 -46.13 -3.78 11.83
CA ASN A 28 -45.81 -4.91 10.99
C ASN A 28 -44.42 -5.41 11.45
N PHE A 29 -44.40 -6.33 12.41
CA PHE A 29 -43.26 -7.21 12.69
C PHE A 29 -43.07 -8.11 11.47
N GLY A 30 -42.61 -7.50 10.38
CA GLY A 30 -42.18 -8.20 9.19
C GLY A 30 -41.10 -9.17 9.61
N VAL A 31 -41.48 -10.44 9.67
CA VAL A 31 -40.61 -11.58 9.95
C VAL A 31 -39.32 -11.34 9.19
N ALA A 32 -38.24 -11.06 9.93
CA ALA A 32 -36.97 -10.67 9.33
C ALA A 32 -36.64 -11.70 8.26
N SER A 33 -36.64 -11.25 7.00
CA SER A 33 -36.31 -12.13 5.88
C SER A 33 -35.03 -12.86 6.24
N PRO A 34 -35.01 -14.21 6.11
CA PRO A 34 -33.87 -15.00 6.55
C PRO A 34 -32.61 -14.39 5.92
N VAL A 35 -31.73 -13.87 6.78
CA VAL A 35 -30.44 -13.32 6.38
C VAL A 35 -29.76 -14.44 5.61
N LYS A 36 -29.72 -14.33 4.28
CA LYS A 36 -28.99 -15.29 3.44
C LYS A 36 -27.58 -15.36 4.02
N PRO A 37 -27.05 -16.56 4.32
CA PRO A 37 -25.72 -16.67 4.89
C PRO A 37 -24.76 -15.95 3.96
N ALA A 38 -24.08 -14.94 4.49
CA ALA A 38 -23.10 -14.16 3.74
C ALA A 38 -22.15 -15.16 3.07
N LYS A 39 -22.02 -15.10 1.74
CA LYS A 39 -21.09 -15.97 1.03
C LYS A 39 -19.70 -15.75 1.61
N ASP A 40 -18.97 -16.84 1.77
CA ASP A 40 -17.59 -16.82 2.24
C ASP A 40 -16.74 -15.90 1.34
N ILE A 41 -16.00 -14.97 1.95
CA ILE A 41 -15.13 -14.01 1.27
C ILE A 41 -14.14 -14.75 0.38
N ALA A 42 -13.66 -15.93 0.80
CA ALA A 42 -12.75 -16.75 0.00
C ALA A 42 -13.36 -17.21 -1.34
N SER A 43 -14.67 -17.46 -1.37
CA SER A 43 -15.38 -17.85 -2.59
C SER A 43 -15.49 -16.66 -3.56
N VAL A 44 -15.83 -15.48 -3.05
CA VAL A 44 -15.89 -14.24 -3.85
C VAL A 44 -14.49 -13.87 -4.35
N GLU A 45 -13.47 -14.03 -3.52
CA GLU A 45 -12.07 -13.79 -3.87
C GLU A 45 -11.61 -14.70 -5.02
N THR A 46 -11.84 -16.00 -4.90
CA THR A 46 -11.47 -16.97 -5.94
C THR A 46 -12.14 -16.64 -7.28
N TRP A 47 -13.43 -16.29 -7.23
CA TRP A 47 -14.17 -15.89 -8.42
C TRP A 47 -13.63 -14.60 -9.05
N ALA A 48 -13.43 -13.54 -8.26
CA ALA A 48 -12.94 -12.25 -8.76
C ALA A 48 -11.54 -12.37 -9.39
N ARG A 49 -10.65 -13.18 -8.77
CA ARG A 49 -9.32 -13.49 -9.32
C ARG A 49 -9.40 -14.24 -10.65
N ASN A 50 -10.37 -15.13 -10.81
CA ASN A 50 -10.57 -15.84 -12.07
C ASN A 50 -11.10 -14.89 -13.17
N GLU A 51 -12.03 -14.00 -12.85
CA GLU A 51 -12.48 -12.95 -13.77
C GLU A 51 -11.33 -12.02 -14.18
N PHE A 52 -10.48 -11.64 -13.22
CA PHE A 52 -9.28 -10.83 -13.48
C PHE A 52 -8.33 -11.56 -14.44
N LYS A 53 -7.96 -12.81 -14.14
CA LYS A 53 -7.05 -13.61 -14.98
C LYS A 53 -7.60 -13.79 -16.40
N LYS A 54 -8.90 -14.04 -16.54
CA LYS A 54 -9.55 -14.20 -17.84
C LYS A 54 -9.48 -12.94 -18.70
N THR A 55 -9.58 -11.78 -18.06
CA THR A 55 -9.75 -10.49 -18.76
C THR A 55 -8.42 -9.77 -19.00
N TYR A 56 -7.48 -9.86 -18.05
CA TYR A 56 -6.26 -9.03 -18.05
C TYR A 56 -4.95 -9.82 -18.17
N CYS A 57 -5.00 -11.14 -18.00
CA CYS A 57 -3.81 -11.99 -18.09
C CYS A 57 -3.79 -12.84 -19.36
N ASN A 58 -2.59 -13.20 -19.79
CA ASN A 58 -2.39 -14.18 -20.85
C ASN A 58 -2.53 -15.63 -20.34
N VAL A 59 -2.40 -16.61 -21.25
CA VAL A 59 -2.45 -18.05 -20.92
C VAL A 59 -1.38 -18.50 -19.92
N ARG A 60 -0.30 -17.73 -19.75
CA ARG A 60 0.76 -17.98 -18.76
C ARG A 60 0.49 -17.30 -17.41
N GLY A 61 -0.66 -16.64 -17.27
CA GLY A 61 -1.03 -15.90 -16.06
C GLY A 61 -0.34 -14.55 -15.90
N LYS A 62 0.47 -14.10 -16.88
CA LYS A 62 1.11 -12.77 -16.82
C LYS A 62 0.11 -11.70 -17.26
N GLN A 63 0.03 -10.61 -16.51
CA GLN A 63 -0.78 -9.45 -16.89
C GLN A 63 -0.19 -8.83 -18.17
N THR A 64 -1.01 -8.69 -19.20
CA THR A 64 -0.61 -8.10 -20.48
C THR A 64 -1.46 -6.90 -20.87
N ILE A 65 -2.61 -6.72 -20.23
CA ILE A 65 -3.56 -5.65 -20.53
C ILE A 65 -3.58 -4.66 -19.36
N PRO A 66 -3.56 -3.35 -19.62
CA PRO A 66 -3.74 -2.33 -18.59
C PRO A 66 -5.04 -2.54 -17.84
N VAL A 67 -5.01 -2.36 -16.51
CA VAL A 67 -6.21 -2.52 -15.69
C VAL A 67 -6.58 -1.20 -15.02
N ASP A 68 -7.86 -0.86 -15.14
CA ASP A 68 -8.50 0.17 -14.34
C ASP A 68 -9.29 -0.54 -13.24
N VAL A 69 -8.74 -0.54 -12.02
CA VAL A 69 -9.28 -1.32 -10.91
C VAL A 69 -10.68 -0.85 -10.51
N GLU A 70 -10.99 0.45 -10.66
CA GLU A 70 -12.33 0.97 -10.37
C GLU A 70 -13.34 0.50 -11.40
N SER A 71 -12.99 0.52 -12.68
CA SER A 71 -13.84 0.03 -13.75
C SER A 71 -14.09 -1.47 -13.61
N PHE A 72 -13.06 -2.24 -13.29
CA PHE A 72 -13.17 -3.67 -13.01
C PHE A 72 -14.07 -3.95 -11.80
N LYS A 73 -13.91 -3.19 -10.70
CA LYS A 73 -14.78 -3.29 -9.51
C LYS A 73 -16.26 -3.12 -9.88
N ARG A 74 -16.60 -2.07 -10.62
CA ARG A 74 -17.99 -1.80 -11.03
C ARG A 74 -18.56 -2.93 -11.89
N GLU A 75 -17.74 -3.55 -12.74
CA GLU A 75 -18.16 -4.70 -13.54
C GLU A 75 -18.47 -5.92 -12.66
N LEU A 76 -17.63 -6.21 -11.66
CA LEU A 76 -17.89 -7.29 -10.71
C LEU A 76 -19.14 -7.05 -9.88
N GLU A 77 -19.32 -5.83 -9.37
CA GLU A 77 -20.51 -5.43 -8.61
C GLU A 77 -21.79 -5.57 -9.44
N LYS A 78 -21.73 -5.25 -10.74
CA LYS A 78 -22.85 -5.47 -11.67
C LYS A 78 -23.16 -6.96 -11.88
N LYS A 79 -22.15 -7.82 -11.91
CA LYS A 79 -22.33 -9.28 -12.06
C LYS A 79 -22.85 -9.94 -10.78
N ARG A 80 -22.50 -9.42 -9.60
CA ARG A 80 -22.89 -9.96 -8.29
C ARG A 80 -23.26 -8.84 -7.32
N PRO A 81 -24.45 -8.24 -7.46
CA PRO A 81 -24.88 -7.12 -6.61
C PRO A 81 -25.08 -7.53 -5.15
N ASP A 82 -25.34 -8.81 -4.88
CA ASP A 82 -25.47 -9.32 -3.51
C ASP A 82 -24.13 -9.37 -2.73
N ASP A 83 -22.99 -9.32 -3.44
CA ASP A 83 -21.66 -9.53 -2.86
C ASP A 83 -20.82 -8.23 -2.86
N VAL A 84 -21.42 -7.04 -3.02
CA VAL A 84 -20.72 -5.75 -3.21
C VAL A 84 -19.71 -5.45 -2.10
N ALA A 85 -20.06 -5.70 -0.84
CA ALA A 85 -19.16 -5.45 0.29
C ALA A 85 -17.91 -6.35 0.23
N GLN A 86 -18.08 -7.64 -0.07
CA GLN A 86 -17.00 -8.61 -0.21
C GLN A 86 -16.14 -8.29 -1.44
N ILE A 87 -16.76 -7.90 -2.56
CA ILE A 87 -16.05 -7.45 -3.77
C ILE A 87 -15.14 -6.27 -3.44
N GLY A 88 -15.61 -5.29 -2.67
CA GLY A 88 -14.79 -4.15 -2.25
C GLY A 88 -13.50 -4.56 -1.54
N ILE A 89 -13.60 -5.47 -0.57
CA ILE A 89 -12.44 -5.99 0.19
C ILE A 89 -11.48 -6.76 -0.73
N VAL A 90 -12.04 -7.63 -1.59
CA VAL A 90 -11.26 -8.45 -2.53
C VAL A 90 -10.52 -7.58 -3.54
N ILE A 91 -11.19 -6.58 -4.12
CA ILE A 91 -10.59 -5.65 -5.06
C ILE A 91 -9.44 -4.88 -4.41
N GLN A 92 -9.60 -4.43 -3.17
CA GLN A 92 -8.52 -3.71 -2.46
C GLN A 92 -7.27 -4.59 -2.28
N ARG A 93 -7.43 -5.88 -1.97
CA ARG A 93 -6.29 -6.82 -1.90
C ARG A 93 -5.65 -7.02 -3.27
N LEU A 94 -6.48 -7.24 -4.29
CA LEU A 94 -6.04 -7.44 -5.66
C LEU A 94 -5.29 -6.22 -6.21
N ASP A 95 -5.72 -5.01 -5.87
CA ASP A 95 -5.06 -3.75 -6.24
C ASP A 95 -3.60 -3.69 -5.77
N GLY A 96 -3.38 -4.01 -4.50
CA GLY A 96 -2.03 -4.08 -3.93
C GLY A 96 -1.18 -5.15 -4.60
N GLU A 97 -1.74 -6.33 -4.84
CA GLU A 97 -1.03 -7.44 -5.49
C GLU A 97 -0.64 -7.13 -6.94
N ILE A 98 -1.54 -6.54 -7.73
CA ILE A 98 -1.25 -6.13 -9.10
C ILE A 98 -0.08 -5.14 -9.12
N SER A 99 -0.13 -4.14 -8.24
CA SER A 99 0.92 -3.14 -8.15
C SER A 99 2.26 -3.76 -7.75
N GLU A 100 2.24 -4.66 -6.77
CA GLU A 100 3.41 -5.39 -6.32
C GLU A 100 4.01 -6.28 -7.43
N ASP A 101 3.17 -7.00 -8.17
CA ASP A 101 3.60 -7.87 -9.28
C ASP A 101 4.17 -7.09 -10.47
N ILE A 102 3.74 -5.84 -10.69
CA ILE A 102 4.37 -4.95 -11.66
C ILE A 102 5.75 -4.51 -11.17
N CYS A 103 5.85 -4.06 -9.90
CA CYS A 103 7.11 -3.57 -9.33
C CYS A 103 8.18 -4.68 -9.22
N LYS A 104 7.77 -5.93 -8.96
CA LYS A 104 8.67 -7.11 -8.92
C LYS A 104 9.36 -7.43 -10.24
N GLN A 105 8.97 -6.81 -11.36
CA GLN A 105 9.61 -7.02 -12.65
C GLN A 105 10.95 -6.27 -12.77
N PHE A 106 11.20 -5.30 -11.87
CA PHE A 106 12.39 -4.48 -11.87
C PHE A 106 13.43 -5.01 -10.88
N ALA A 107 14.70 -4.78 -11.19
CA ALA A 107 15.79 -5.09 -10.28
C ALA A 107 15.74 -4.17 -9.06
N ILE A 108 16.17 -4.70 -7.92
CA ILE A 108 16.20 -4.02 -6.65
C ILE A 108 17.66 -3.98 -6.20
N ASP A 109 18.15 -2.80 -5.79
CA ASP A 109 19.51 -2.60 -5.33
C ASP A 109 19.77 -3.17 -3.92
N GLU A 110 20.99 -3.03 -3.42
CA GLU A 110 21.38 -3.52 -2.08
C GLU A 110 20.64 -2.81 -0.92
N ASP A 111 20.14 -1.60 -1.20
CA ASP A 111 19.41 -0.72 -0.29
C ASP A 111 17.87 -0.84 -0.43
N TYR A 112 17.38 -1.75 -1.26
CA TYR A 112 15.97 -2.05 -1.54
C TYR A 112 15.22 -0.97 -2.33
N PHE A 113 15.95 -0.19 -3.11
CA PHE A 113 15.38 0.72 -4.09
C PHE A 113 15.30 0.06 -5.46
N ILE A 114 14.37 0.53 -6.28
CA ILE A 114 14.26 0.08 -7.67
C ILE A 114 15.37 0.73 -8.49
N ASP A 115 16.22 -0.08 -9.13
CA ASP A 115 17.37 0.41 -9.91
C ASP A 115 16.96 1.39 -11.03
N ASP A 116 15.93 1.04 -11.80
CA ASP A 116 15.37 1.91 -12.84
C ASP A 116 13.97 2.42 -12.44
N TYR A 117 13.98 3.38 -11.50
CA TYR A 117 12.75 4.00 -11.00
C TYR A 117 11.91 4.64 -12.12
N ALA A 118 12.56 5.22 -13.14
CA ALA A 118 11.88 5.87 -14.25
C ALA A 118 11.15 4.85 -15.14
N GLU A 119 11.77 3.72 -15.44
CA GLU A 119 11.13 2.63 -16.18
C GLU A 119 9.99 2.01 -15.38
N ALA A 120 10.18 1.78 -14.07
CA ALA A 120 9.14 1.27 -13.18
C ALA A 120 7.93 2.18 -13.11
N LEU A 121 8.16 3.49 -12.97
CA LEU A 121 7.13 4.51 -12.99
C LEU A 121 6.37 4.48 -14.31
N ASN A 122 7.06 4.55 -15.45
CA ASN A 122 6.42 4.53 -16.77
C ASN A 122 5.62 3.24 -17.00
N LYS A 123 6.13 2.09 -16.53
CA LYS A 123 5.43 0.81 -16.61
C LYS A 123 4.16 0.81 -15.76
N LEU A 124 4.21 1.35 -14.55
CA LEU A 124 3.03 1.49 -13.71
C LEU A 124 2.01 2.43 -14.36
N TYR A 125 2.44 3.56 -14.92
CA TYR A 125 1.56 4.46 -15.70
C TYR A 125 0.86 3.74 -16.86
N GLN A 126 1.58 2.88 -17.58
CA GLN A 126 1.02 2.09 -18.69
C GLN A 126 0.02 1.03 -18.21
N MET A 127 0.36 0.29 -17.15
CA MET A 127 -0.42 -0.88 -16.71
C MET A 127 -1.55 -0.52 -15.73
N ARG A 128 -1.46 0.63 -15.07
CA ARG A 128 -2.39 1.17 -14.06
C ARG A 128 -2.78 2.62 -14.37
N PRO A 129 -3.52 2.86 -15.48
CA PRO A 129 -3.95 4.19 -15.87
C PRO A 129 -4.87 4.86 -14.83
N ASP A 130 -5.51 4.08 -13.96
CA ASP A 130 -6.28 4.60 -12.82
C ASP A 130 -5.40 5.28 -11.77
N LEU A 131 -4.25 4.70 -11.43
CA LEU A 131 -3.28 5.29 -10.51
C LEU A 131 -2.64 6.55 -11.10
N ALA A 132 -2.34 6.52 -12.40
CA ALA A 132 -1.83 7.67 -13.15
C ALA A 132 -2.75 8.89 -13.03
N ARG A 133 -4.06 8.71 -13.28
CA ARG A 133 -5.05 9.79 -13.19
C ARG A 133 -5.16 10.35 -11.77
N LYS A 134 -4.98 9.50 -10.75
CA LYS A 134 -5.01 9.91 -9.34
C LYS A 134 -3.67 10.47 -8.84
N LYS A 135 -2.62 10.44 -9.66
CA LYS A 135 -1.24 10.82 -9.29
C LYS A 135 -0.68 10.01 -8.11
N LEU A 136 -1.11 8.75 -7.98
CA LEU A 136 -0.69 7.85 -6.88
C LEU A 136 0.45 6.90 -7.27
N VAL A 137 0.97 6.99 -8.51
CA VAL A 137 2.02 6.08 -9.01
C VAL A 137 3.29 6.16 -8.16
N GLY A 138 3.73 7.38 -7.80
CA GLY A 138 4.90 7.57 -6.93
C GLY A 138 4.70 6.97 -5.54
N ASP A 139 3.54 7.22 -4.93
CA ASP A 139 3.21 6.68 -3.61
C ASP A 139 3.23 5.14 -3.58
N VAL A 140 2.79 4.50 -4.66
CA VAL A 140 2.80 3.03 -4.77
C VAL A 140 4.22 2.48 -4.87
N LEU A 141 5.12 3.14 -5.62
CA LEU A 141 6.53 2.76 -5.68
C LEU A 141 7.21 2.96 -4.33
N ASP A 142 6.98 4.10 -3.68
CA ASP A 142 7.56 4.40 -2.36
C ASP A 142 7.07 3.38 -1.30
N GLN A 143 5.78 3.02 -1.32
CA GLN A 143 5.23 1.98 -0.43
C GLN A 143 5.85 0.61 -0.72
N PHE A 144 6.11 0.30 -2.00
CA PHE A 144 6.77 -0.94 -2.38
C PHE A 144 8.20 -1.00 -1.85
N GLU A 145 9.03 0.03 -2.10
CA GLU A 145 10.41 0.13 -1.59
C GLU A 145 10.45 0.06 -0.06
N GLN A 146 9.52 0.76 0.63
CA GLN A 146 9.40 0.69 2.08
C GLN A 146 9.09 -0.75 2.56
N LYS A 147 8.13 -1.43 1.93
CA LYS A 147 7.77 -2.82 2.27
C LYS A 147 8.95 -3.77 2.08
N GLN A 148 9.79 -3.56 1.06
CA GLN A 148 11.01 -4.36 0.85
C GLN A 148 12.04 -4.13 1.95
N ARG A 149 12.28 -2.87 2.36
CA ARG A 149 13.17 -2.54 3.48
C ARG A 149 12.70 -3.20 4.78
N GLU A 150 11.42 -3.10 5.10
CA GLU A 150 10.82 -3.69 6.30
C GLU A 150 10.97 -5.22 6.33
N GLN A 151 10.75 -5.90 5.20
CA GLN A 151 10.93 -7.35 5.09
C GLN A 151 12.38 -7.77 5.39
N LYS A 152 13.40 -7.02 4.91
CA LYS A 152 14.80 -7.32 5.25
C LYS A 152 15.04 -7.20 6.75
N THR A 153 14.57 -6.12 7.38
CA THR A 153 14.77 -5.89 8.81
C THR A 153 14.18 -7.04 9.63
N MET A 154 13.00 -7.55 9.27
CA MET A 154 12.39 -8.70 9.93
C MET A 154 13.20 -10.00 9.76
N VAL A 155 13.74 -10.25 8.57
CA VAL A 155 14.57 -11.44 8.31
C VAL A 155 15.89 -11.38 9.08
N GLN A 156 16.54 -10.20 9.14
CA GLN A 156 17.78 -10.01 9.89
C GLN A 156 17.58 -10.18 11.40
N GLN A 157 16.50 -9.62 11.95
CA GLN A 157 16.17 -9.79 13.37
C GLN A 157 15.91 -11.27 13.70
N LYS A 158 15.22 -11.99 12.82
CA LYS A 158 14.97 -13.42 12.99
C LYS A 158 16.25 -14.26 12.92
N ALA A 159 17.21 -13.89 12.06
CA ALA A 159 18.50 -14.55 11.98
C ALA A 159 19.39 -14.27 13.22
N ALA A 160 19.40 -13.03 13.72
CA ALA A 160 20.17 -12.65 14.90
C ALA A 160 19.60 -13.25 16.20
N GLY A 161 18.27 -13.41 16.30
CA GLY A 161 17.61 -14.03 17.46
C GLY A 161 17.78 -15.56 17.56
N SER A 162 18.35 -16.22 16.55
CA SER A 162 18.48 -17.69 16.50
C SER A 162 19.88 -18.21 16.89
N LEU A 163 20.80 -17.35 17.35
CA LEU A 163 22.19 -17.71 17.68
C LEU A 163 22.42 -18.07 19.15
N HIS A 164 21.37 -18.28 19.94
CA HIS A 164 21.46 -18.66 21.36
C HIS A 164 20.61 -19.89 21.74
N GLN A 165 20.58 -20.90 20.88
CA GLN A 165 20.31 -22.28 21.31
C GLN A 165 21.55 -23.12 21.01
N GLN A 166 22.43 -23.14 22.02
CA GLN A 166 23.56 -24.06 22.09
C GLN A 166 23.01 -25.51 22.06
N PRO A 167 23.33 -26.33 21.05
CA PRO A 167 22.96 -27.74 21.07
C PRO A 167 23.79 -28.44 22.14
N SER A 168 23.12 -28.92 23.20
CA SER A 168 23.72 -29.86 24.13
C SER A 168 24.12 -31.12 23.36
N PRO A 169 25.37 -31.59 23.45
CA PRO A 169 25.77 -32.86 22.86
C PRO A 169 25.13 -34.01 23.66
N SER A 170 24.04 -34.57 23.16
CA SER A 170 23.55 -35.86 23.66
C SER A 170 24.38 -36.98 23.05
N SER A 171 25.06 -37.68 23.95
CA SER A 171 25.91 -38.84 23.72
C SER A 171 25.21 -39.96 22.95
N ALA A 172 26.03 -40.65 22.17
CA ALA A 172 25.71 -41.81 21.37
C ALA A 172 25.06 -42.97 22.16
N SER A 173 24.15 -43.68 21.49
CA SER A 173 24.00 -45.12 21.63
C SER A 173 23.42 -45.70 20.34
N SER A 174 24.21 -46.52 19.66
CA SER A 174 23.80 -47.34 18.53
C SER A 174 23.02 -48.55 19.03
N GLN A 175 21.88 -48.87 18.41
CA GLN A 175 21.53 -50.26 18.10
C GLN A 175 20.44 -50.40 17.03
N ASP A 176 20.73 -51.33 16.12
CA ASP A 176 19.95 -51.86 15.01
C ASP A 176 18.46 -52.14 15.28
N GLN A 177 17.63 -52.04 14.22
CA GLN A 177 16.70 -53.07 13.69
C GLN A 177 15.66 -52.46 12.70
N PRO A 178 14.96 -53.28 11.87
CA PRO A 178 14.85 -53.04 10.44
C PRO A 178 13.47 -52.57 9.92
N ILE A 179 13.53 -52.19 8.64
CA ILE A 179 12.52 -51.93 7.63
C ILE A 179 11.11 -52.50 7.92
N SER A 180 10.12 -51.61 8.03
CA SER A 180 8.71 -51.94 7.80
C SER A 180 7.99 -50.79 7.10
N ALA A 181 7.37 -51.13 5.97
CA ALA A 181 6.54 -50.26 5.17
C ALA A 181 5.17 -50.04 5.84
N ARG A 182 4.72 -48.78 5.98
CA ARG A 182 3.28 -48.43 5.93
C ARG A 182 2.98 -46.93 5.92
N THR A 183 2.28 -46.53 4.86
CA THR A 183 1.15 -45.57 4.75
C THR A 183 0.96 -44.43 5.76
N LYS A 184 0.86 -43.21 5.19
CA LYS A 184 -0.07 -42.08 5.47
C LYS A 184 -0.28 -41.66 6.93
N SER A 185 0.02 -40.40 7.25
CA SER A 185 -1.01 -39.38 7.55
C SER A 185 -0.39 -38.00 7.84
N ARG A 186 -1.01 -37.00 7.23
CA ARG A 186 -0.82 -35.56 7.40
C ARG A 186 -1.52 -35.12 8.68
N THR A 187 -0.79 -34.53 9.63
CA THR A 187 -1.39 -33.91 10.83
C THR A 187 -0.88 -32.49 10.97
N LYS A 188 -1.85 -31.57 11.09
CA LYS A 188 -1.72 -30.14 11.35
C LYS A 188 -0.96 -29.88 12.66
N THR A 189 -0.06 -28.90 12.66
CA THR A 189 0.40 -28.25 13.89
C THR A 189 -0.32 -26.90 13.99
N LEU A 190 -1.27 -26.82 14.92
CA LEU A 190 -1.72 -25.56 15.51
C LEU A 190 -0.55 -24.97 16.28
N ASN A 191 -0.29 -23.67 16.14
CA ASN A 191 0.48 -22.95 17.14
C ASN A 191 -0.38 -21.81 17.69
N SER A 192 -0.59 -21.84 19.01
CA SER A 192 -1.42 -20.92 19.77
C SER A 192 -0.54 -19.97 20.57
N ASN A 193 -0.97 -18.70 20.65
CA ASN A 193 -0.80 -17.74 21.74
C ASN A 193 0.48 -17.72 22.59
N THR A 194 1.12 -16.54 22.62
CA THR A 194 1.52 -15.93 23.91
C THR A 194 1.37 -14.40 23.87
N GLN A 195 0.42 -13.89 24.66
CA GLN A 195 0.34 -12.49 25.13
C GLN A 195 1.19 -12.32 26.40
N SER A 196 1.43 -11.05 26.77
CA SER A 196 2.04 -10.52 28.03
C SER A 196 3.46 -9.97 27.82
N ALA A 197 3.90 -8.85 28.38
CA ALA A 197 3.33 -7.93 29.35
C ALA A 197 3.98 -6.54 29.24
N ILE A 198 3.22 -5.55 29.71
CA ILE A 198 3.62 -4.17 30.03
C ILE A 198 4.44 -4.19 31.32
N ILE A 199 5.68 -3.71 31.32
CA ILE A 199 6.38 -3.25 32.52
C ILE A 199 7.22 -2.03 32.15
N GLY A 200 6.86 -0.89 32.73
CA GLY A 200 7.61 0.36 32.61
C GLY A 200 8.88 0.33 33.45
N GLN A 201 9.90 1.04 32.99
CA GLN A 201 10.98 1.54 33.83
C GLN A 201 11.36 2.94 33.38
N SER A 202 11.15 3.85 34.34
CA SER A 202 11.51 5.26 34.33
C SER A 202 13.00 5.38 34.66
N SER A 203 13.74 6.11 33.83
CA SER A 203 15.15 6.44 34.06
C SER A 203 15.37 7.92 33.80
N ASN A 204 15.59 8.66 34.89
CA ASN A 204 15.97 10.06 34.91
C ASN A 204 17.29 10.30 34.16
N ILE A 205 17.29 11.25 33.22
CA ILE A 205 18.49 11.75 32.55
C ILE A 205 18.79 13.15 33.11
N PRO A 206 20.05 13.45 33.47
CA PRO A 206 20.44 14.77 33.99
C PRO A 206 20.42 15.85 32.91
N THR A 207 19.88 17.00 33.31
CA THR A 207 19.77 18.25 32.54
C THR A 207 21.16 18.80 32.20
N ALA A 208 21.51 18.79 30.91
CA ALA A 208 22.63 19.53 30.32
C ALA A 208 22.11 20.80 29.62
N PRO A 209 22.95 21.82 29.38
CA PRO A 209 22.51 23.21 29.25
C PRO A 209 21.78 23.49 27.93
N LYS A 210 20.81 24.42 28.00
CA LYS A 210 20.03 24.95 26.88
C LYS A 210 20.94 25.35 25.72
N GLN A 211 20.99 24.49 24.71
CA GLN A 211 21.50 24.80 23.38
C GLN A 211 20.36 25.46 22.60
N GLU A 212 20.63 26.63 22.02
CA GLU A 212 19.74 27.32 21.09
C GLU A 212 19.18 26.34 20.06
N VAL A 213 17.86 26.21 20.03
CA VAL A 213 17.14 25.29 19.16
C VAL A 213 17.22 25.82 17.73
N GLY A 214 18.29 25.46 17.03
CA GLY A 214 18.31 25.51 15.57
C GLY A 214 17.20 24.64 14.99
N PRO A 215 16.81 24.87 13.72
CA PRO A 215 15.78 24.07 13.06
C PRO A 215 16.14 22.58 13.17
N ALA A 216 15.16 21.77 13.59
CA ALA A 216 15.33 20.33 13.78
C ALA A 216 16.03 19.72 12.57
N ALA A 217 17.12 18.98 12.82
CA ALA A 217 17.86 18.30 11.78
C ALA A 217 16.92 17.36 11.01
N LEU A 218 16.84 17.52 9.69
CA LEU A 218 16.06 16.66 8.81
C LEU A 218 16.63 15.25 8.86
N SER A 219 15.76 14.25 8.89
CA SER A 219 16.20 12.86 8.73
C SER A 219 16.71 12.63 7.31
N ARG A 220 17.57 11.62 7.13
CA ARG A 220 18.07 11.21 5.81
C ARG A 220 16.93 10.97 4.81
N GLU A 221 15.83 10.37 5.26
CA GLU A 221 14.66 10.10 4.43
C GLU A 221 13.95 11.39 4.00
N GLN A 222 13.94 12.42 4.85
CA GLN A 222 13.39 13.72 4.50
C GLN A 222 14.28 14.46 3.48
N VAL A 223 15.60 14.34 3.61
CA VAL A 223 16.55 14.88 2.61
C VAL A 223 16.35 14.19 1.26
N GLU A 224 16.22 12.86 1.25
CA GLU A 224 16.01 12.10 0.02
C GLU A 224 14.68 12.46 -0.66
N LYS A 225 13.57 12.52 0.10
CA LYS A 225 12.28 12.99 -0.43
C LYS A 225 12.38 14.39 -1.02
N PHE A 226 13.10 15.28 -0.36
CA PHE A 226 13.37 16.63 -0.88
C PHE A 226 14.14 16.59 -2.20
N VAL A 227 15.21 15.80 -2.31
CA VAL A 227 15.99 15.65 -3.56
C VAL A 227 15.13 15.09 -4.69
N ARG A 228 14.35 14.03 -4.44
CA ARG A 228 13.44 13.41 -5.43
C ARG A 228 12.37 14.40 -5.90
N GLN A 229 11.75 15.15 -4.98
CA GLN A 229 10.74 16.15 -5.32
C GLN A 229 11.32 17.24 -6.22
N GLU A 230 12.46 17.80 -5.85
CA GLU A 230 13.15 18.82 -6.64
C GLU A 230 13.58 18.31 -8.02
N TYR A 231 14.00 17.05 -8.09
CA TYR A 231 14.35 16.40 -9.36
C TYR A 231 13.14 16.28 -10.29
N LEU A 232 11.99 15.85 -9.75
CA LEU A 232 10.74 15.77 -10.51
C LEU A 232 10.27 17.14 -10.97
N GLU A 233 10.25 18.15 -10.09
CA GLU A 233 9.81 19.50 -10.45
C GLU A 233 10.69 20.17 -11.51
N GLN A 234 12.02 20.01 -11.42
CA GLN A 234 12.94 20.68 -12.34
C GLN A 234 13.11 19.95 -13.68
N PHE A 235 13.13 18.62 -13.66
CA PHE A 235 13.52 17.84 -14.84
C PHE A 235 12.37 17.08 -15.50
N HIS A 236 11.18 17.03 -14.90
CA HIS A 236 10.02 16.35 -15.49
C HIS A 236 8.93 17.35 -15.93
N ASP A 237 8.11 16.93 -16.90
CA ASP A 237 6.90 17.63 -17.29
C ASP A 237 5.68 17.18 -16.49
N ALA A 238 4.55 17.86 -16.71
CA ALA A 238 3.29 17.49 -16.07
C ALA A 238 2.82 16.07 -16.43
N SER A 239 3.39 15.46 -17.48
CA SER A 239 3.15 14.07 -17.87
C SER A 239 4.14 13.08 -17.26
N GLY A 240 5.11 13.54 -16.47
CA GLY A 240 6.16 12.71 -15.89
C GLY A 240 7.24 12.30 -16.88
N LYS A 241 7.38 12.99 -18.03
CA LYS A 241 8.47 12.76 -18.98
C LYS A 241 9.66 13.67 -18.68
N LEU A 242 10.86 13.11 -18.79
CA LEU A 242 12.11 13.84 -18.60
C LEU A 242 12.26 14.91 -19.70
N LYS A 243 12.23 16.19 -19.32
CA LYS A 243 12.46 17.32 -20.24
C LYS A 243 13.95 17.53 -20.51
N LYS A 244 14.80 17.30 -19.51
CA LYS A 244 16.23 17.58 -19.54
C LYS A 244 16.96 16.63 -18.59
N VAL A 245 18.09 16.06 -19.04
CA VAL A 245 18.97 15.28 -18.17
C VAL A 245 19.76 16.24 -17.27
N PRO A 246 19.65 16.12 -15.94
CA PRO A 246 20.46 16.95 -15.04
C PRO A 246 21.94 16.55 -15.10
N GLU A 247 22.81 17.55 -15.01
CA GLU A 247 24.19 17.33 -14.66
C GLU A 247 24.28 17.18 -13.12
N PRO A 248 24.70 16.02 -12.57
CA PRO A 248 24.63 15.74 -11.14
C PRO A 248 25.33 16.79 -10.27
N ALA A 249 26.50 17.29 -10.71
CA ALA A 249 27.27 18.29 -9.98
C ALA A 249 26.59 19.68 -9.93
N GLN A 250 25.80 20.03 -10.95
CA GLN A 250 25.02 21.28 -10.94
C GLN A 250 23.77 21.13 -10.10
N PHE A 251 23.09 19.97 -10.20
CA PHE A 251 21.89 19.70 -9.43
C PHE A 251 22.18 19.64 -7.93
N ALA A 252 23.24 18.93 -7.50
CA ALA A 252 23.67 18.90 -6.11
C ALA A 252 23.96 20.30 -5.55
N ARG A 253 24.67 21.15 -6.31
CA ARG A 253 24.92 22.55 -5.92
C ARG A 253 23.64 23.36 -5.76
N SER A 254 22.66 23.17 -6.65
CA SER A 254 21.36 23.86 -6.54
C SER A 254 20.59 23.45 -5.28
N LEU A 255 20.67 22.17 -4.90
CA LEU A 255 20.02 21.63 -3.70
C LEU A 255 20.71 22.10 -2.42
N GLN A 256 22.04 22.11 -2.40
CA GLN A 256 22.84 22.65 -1.30
C GLN A 256 22.53 24.12 -1.04
N ALA A 257 22.34 24.92 -2.10
CA ALA A 257 21.92 26.31 -1.97
C ALA A 257 20.51 26.47 -1.35
N LYS A 258 19.60 25.53 -1.64
CA LYS A 258 18.24 25.52 -1.07
C LYS A 258 18.20 24.99 0.36
N ARG A 259 19.12 24.10 0.73
CA ARG A 259 19.19 23.44 2.05
C ARG A 259 20.64 23.37 2.54
N PRO A 260 21.19 24.50 3.04
CA PRO A 260 22.53 24.51 3.60
C PRO A 260 22.64 23.60 4.83
N GLY A 261 23.76 22.89 4.97
CA GLY A 261 24.04 22.01 6.12
C GLY A 261 23.76 20.52 5.90
N TYR A 262 23.24 20.13 4.73
CA TYR A 262 22.99 18.73 4.35
C TYR A 262 23.85 18.28 3.17
N ASP A 263 25.01 18.90 2.99
CA ASP A 263 25.83 18.77 1.77
C ASP A 263 26.24 17.33 1.47
N ASN A 264 26.60 16.57 2.50
CA ASN A 264 26.99 15.17 2.38
C ASN A 264 25.80 14.26 2.03
N ASP A 265 24.64 14.48 2.66
CA ASP A 265 23.44 13.69 2.39
C ASP A 265 22.91 13.97 0.98
N ILE A 266 22.86 15.24 0.58
CA ILE A 266 22.48 15.65 -0.78
C ILE A 266 23.44 15.06 -1.82
N ALA A 267 24.76 15.20 -1.62
CA ALA A 267 25.74 14.67 -2.56
C ALA A 267 25.59 13.16 -2.72
N ARG A 268 25.43 12.43 -1.61
CA ARG A 268 25.25 10.97 -1.62
C ARG A 268 23.99 10.54 -2.37
N VAL A 269 22.88 11.26 -2.20
CA VAL A 269 21.61 10.94 -2.89
C VAL A 269 21.70 11.26 -4.38
N VAL A 270 22.34 12.36 -4.78
CA VAL A 270 22.42 12.78 -6.20
C VAL A 270 23.38 11.92 -7.03
N THR A 271 24.38 11.29 -6.41
CA THR A 271 25.35 10.43 -7.10
C THR A 271 24.92 8.96 -7.23
N ARG A 272 23.80 8.58 -6.60
CA ARG A 272 23.19 7.26 -6.78
C ARG A 272 22.34 7.27 -8.04
#